data_AF-A0A9E3WZQ2-F1
#
_entry.id   AF-A0A9E3WZQ2-F1
#
_cell.length_a   1.000
_cell.length_b   1.000
_cell.length_c   1.000
_cell.angle_alpha   90.00
_cell.angle_beta   90.00
_cell.angle_gamma   90.00
#
_symmetry.space_group_name_H-M   'P 1'
#
loop_
_entity.id
_entity.type
_entity.pdbx_description
1 polymer ?
#
loop_
_entity_poly.entity_id
_entity_poly.type
_entity_poly.pdbx_seq_one_letter_code
_entity_poly.pdbx_strand_id
1 'polypeptide(L)'
;MSISPIIDHRYRLQPHDLGRREPVVTIQNVSQQGLETVAPLLHLREFPEKRLLLEPVQCQELAQITGTSLPEAWIGEQIRLAVQSDRDQLRIHLFPAHIPPSQATGHTPPIPVPENLQSSLLLFLVLCLIFLFAFLLDDNSVIWQWLGM
;
A
#
# COMPACT_ATOMS: atom_id res chain seq x y z
N MET A 1 -3.39 -21.73 4.54
CA MET A 1 -1.91 -21.70 4.68
C MET A 1 -1.32 -21.08 3.41
N SER A 2 -0.34 -20.18 3.54
CA SER A 2 0.29 -19.46 2.41
C SER A 2 1.12 -20.40 1.53
N ILE A 3 1.15 -20.16 0.21
CA ILE A 3 1.80 -21.00 -0.82
C ILE A 3 3.33 -21.01 -0.70
N SER A 4 3.95 -20.12 0.10
CA SER A 4 5.39 -20.19 0.38
C SER A 4 5.77 -19.49 1.70
N PRO A 5 6.40 -20.21 2.66
CA PRO A 5 6.89 -19.60 3.91
C PRO A 5 7.95 -18.51 3.67
N ILE A 6 8.62 -18.54 2.52
CA ILE A 6 9.66 -17.56 2.13
C ILE A 6 9.06 -16.16 1.95
N ILE A 7 7.86 -16.07 1.37
CA ILE A 7 7.16 -14.79 1.14
C ILE A 7 6.72 -14.21 2.49
N ASP A 8 6.24 -15.06 3.39
CA ASP A 8 5.74 -14.66 4.69
C ASP A 8 6.86 -14.09 5.59
N HIS A 9 8.08 -14.64 5.54
CA HIS A 9 9.19 -14.12 6.34
C HIS A 9 9.77 -12.80 5.81
N ARG A 10 9.78 -12.60 4.49
CA ARG A 10 10.42 -11.42 3.89
C ARG A 10 9.52 -10.18 3.87
N TYR A 11 8.22 -10.37 3.62
CA TYR A 11 7.30 -9.26 3.35
C TYR A 11 6.26 -9.04 4.45
N ARG A 12 6.15 -9.93 5.44
CA ARG A 12 5.29 -9.69 6.61
C ARG A 12 6.09 -9.12 7.76
N LEU A 13 5.43 -8.27 8.54
CA LEU A 13 5.96 -7.78 9.79
C LEU A 13 5.97 -8.91 10.81
N GLN A 14 7.14 -9.19 11.35
CA GLN A 14 7.38 -10.25 12.32
C GLN A 14 7.76 -9.63 13.67
N PRO A 15 7.55 -10.35 14.80
CA PRO A 15 7.93 -9.85 16.12
C PRO A 15 9.40 -9.41 16.21
N HIS A 16 10.32 -10.10 15.53
CA HIS A 16 11.74 -9.76 15.54
C HIS A 16 12.06 -8.43 14.82
N ASP A 17 11.18 -7.95 13.93
CA ASP A 17 11.36 -6.67 13.23
C ASP A 17 11.14 -5.47 14.16
N LEU A 18 10.28 -5.63 15.16
CA LEU A 18 10.01 -4.62 16.18
C LEU A 18 11.11 -4.62 17.27
N GLY A 19 11.73 -5.78 17.50
CA GLY A 19 12.73 -5.96 18.55
C GLY A 19 12.14 -5.68 19.94
N ARG A 20 12.80 -4.82 20.72
CA ARG A 20 12.31 -4.35 22.04
C ARG A 20 11.59 -3.01 21.98
N ARG A 21 11.38 -2.46 20.77
CA ARG A 21 10.75 -1.15 20.60
C ARG A 21 9.25 -1.32 20.50
N GLU A 22 8.54 -0.30 20.97
CA GLU A 22 7.09 -0.22 20.84
C GLU A 22 6.71 0.95 19.93
N PRO A 23 6.95 0.84 18.62
CA PRO A 23 6.75 1.97 17.71
C PRO A 23 5.27 2.32 17.62
N VAL A 24 4.99 3.63 17.60
CA VAL A 24 3.72 4.16 17.10
C VAL A 24 3.78 4.15 15.58
N VAL A 25 2.77 3.54 14.96
CA VAL A 25 2.65 3.40 13.52
C VAL A 25 1.34 3.95 13.02
N THR A 26 1.34 4.46 11.80
CA THR A 26 0.16 4.97 11.10
C THR A 26 -0.31 3.96 10.08
N ILE A 27 -1.60 3.60 10.11
CA ILE A 27 -2.21 2.75 9.10
C ILE A 27 -2.35 3.56 7.81
N GLN A 28 -1.61 3.19 6.77
CA GLN A 28 -1.64 3.88 5.48
C GLN A 28 -2.71 3.31 4.55
N ASN A 29 -2.93 1.99 4.61
CA ASN A 29 -3.93 1.29 3.81
C ASN A 29 -4.29 -0.05 4.47
N VAL A 30 -5.46 -0.58 4.14
CA VAL A 30 -5.88 -1.93 4.52
C VAL A 30 -6.27 -2.70 3.27
N SER A 31 -5.59 -3.81 3.03
CA SER A 31 -5.94 -4.75 1.96
C SER A 31 -6.46 -6.06 2.56
N GLN A 32 -6.94 -6.95 1.71
CA GLN A 32 -7.48 -8.24 2.11
C GLN A 32 -6.62 -9.36 1.51
N GLN A 33 -6.31 -10.38 2.31
CA GLN A 33 -5.49 -11.51 1.88
C GLN A 33 -6.11 -12.84 2.32
N GLY A 34 -6.11 -13.82 1.41
CA GLY A 34 -6.61 -15.18 1.64
C GLY A 34 -7.72 -15.56 0.67
N LEU A 35 -7.78 -16.84 0.29
CA LEU A 35 -8.80 -17.37 -0.63
C LEU A 35 -10.01 -17.93 0.13
N GLU A 36 -9.76 -18.71 1.18
CA GLU A 36 -10.80 -19.36 1.98
C GLU A 36 -11.17 -18.56 3.23
N THR A 37 -10.19 -17.88 3.84
CA THR A 37 -10.38 -17.02 5.00
C THR A 37 -9.71 -15.70 4.69
N VAL A 38 -10.53 -14.67 4.47
CA VAL A 38 -10.06 -13.33 4.17
C VAL A 38 -9.63 -12.66 5.49
N ALA A 39 -8.35 -12.35 5.59
CA ALA A 39 -7.77 -11.64 6.72
C ALA A 39 -7.31 -10.24 6.28
N PRO A 40 -7.53 -9.19 7.09
CA PRO A 40 -7.02 -7.85 6.79
C PRO A 40 -5.50 -7.82 6.84
N LEU A 41 -4.90 -7.09 5.90
CA LEU A 41 -3.48 -6.87 5.79
C LEU A 41 -3.21 -5.37 5.88
N LEU A 42 -2.54 -4.94 6.95
CA LEU A 42 -2.22 -3.54 7.20
C LEU A 42 -0.94 -3.13 6.48
N HIS A 43 -1.03 -2.00 5.79
CA HIS A 43 0.11 -1.28 5.23
C HIS A 43 0.45 -0.16 6.21
N LEU A 44 1.64 -0.22 6.80
CA LEU A 44 2.07 0.72 7.83
C LEU A 44 3.07 1.71 7.23
N ARG A 45 2.91 3.00 7.52
CA ARG A 45 3.76 4.07 6.96
C ARG A 45 5.22 3.91 7.39
N GLU A 46 5.45 3.52 8.64
CA GLU A 46 6.76 3.39 9.28
C GLU A 46 7.46 2.07 8.91
N PHE A 47 6.71 1.13 8.33
CA PHE A 47 7.22 -0.15 7.81
C PHE A 47 6.79 -0.32 6.34
N PRO A 48 7.32 0.50 5.40
CA PRO A 48 6.80 0.56 4.03
C PRO A 48 7.00 -0.76 3.24
N GLU A 49 8.03 -1.52 3.58
CA GLU A 49 8.39 -2.79 2.92
C GLU A 49 7.68 -4.01 3.53
N LYS A 50 7.07 -3.85 4.71
CA LYS A 50 6.44 -4.95 5.45
C LYS A 50 4.96 -4.70 5.67
N ARG A 51 4.21 -5.78 5.81
CA ARG A 51 2.76 -5.75 6.01
C ARG A 51 2.39 -6.56 7.24
N LEU A 52 1.48 -6.05 8.05
CA LEU A 52 1.00 -6.78 9.21
C LEU A 52 -0.30 -7.49 8.84
N LEU A 53 -0.28 -8.82 8.79
CA LEU A 53 -1.51 -9.60 8.66
C LEU A 53 -2.19 -9.67 10.02
N LEU A 54 -3.45 -9.29 10.07
CA LEU A 54 -4.22 -9.33 11.31
C LEU A 54 -4.82 -10.71 11.55
N GLU A 55 -4.54 -11.26 12.72
CA GLU A 55 -5.29 -12.36 13.31
C GLU A 55 -6.66 -11.88 13.82
N PRO A 56 -7.66 -12.78 13.95
CA PRO A 56 -8.98 -12.41 14.45
C PRO A 56 -8.98 -11.65 15.77
N VAL A 57 -8.06 -11.97 16.68
CA VAL A 57 -7.89 -11.28 17.97
C VAL A 57 -7.42 -9.84 17.75
N GLN A 58 -6.44 -9.63 16.87
CA GLN A 58 -5.92 -8.30 16.55
C GLN A 58 -6.96 -7.44 15.82
N CYS A 59 -7.82 -8.04 14.99
CA CYS A 59 -8.96 -7.33 14.40
C CYS A 59 -9.92 -6.81 15.49
N GLN A 60 -10.15 -7.59 16.56
CA GLN A 60 -10.97 -7.14 17.68
C GLN A 60 -10.27 -6.04 18.49
N GLU A 61 -8.97 -6.18 18.76
CA GLU A 61 -8.17 -5.11 19.40
C GLU A 61 -8.27 -3.80 18.61
N LEU A 62 -8.08 -3.86 17.30
CA LEU A 62 -8.13 -2.69 16.43
C LEU A 62 -9.53 -2.08 16.36
N ALA A 63 -10.58 -2.92 16.31
CA ALA A 63 -11.96 -2.45 16.35
C ALA A 63 -12.30 -1.77 17.68
N GLN A 64 -11.72 -2.22 18.79
CA GLN A 64 -11.87 -1.57 20.09
C GLN A 64 -11.11 -0.24 20.15
N ILE A 65 -9.90 -0.19 19.60
CA ILE A 65 -9.08 1.04 19.55
C ILE A 65 -9.76 2.12 18.71
N THR A 66 -10.28 1.75 17.54
CA THR A 66 -10.86 2.69 16.57
C THR A 66 -12.36 2.92 16.78
N GLY A 67 -13.02 2.09 17.59
CA GLY A 67 -14.47 2.14 17.81
C GLY A 67 -15.31 1.60 16.65
N THR A 68 -14.69 0.97 15.64
CA THR A 68 -15.37 0.46 14.45
C THR A 68 -14.73 -0.83 13.93
N SER A 69 -15.54 -1.76 13.43
CA SER A 69 -15.06 -2.98 12.78
C SER A 69 -14.79 -2.82 11.29
N LEU A 70 -15.04 -1.63 10.72
CA LEU A 70 -14.88 -1.35 9.29
C LEU A 70 -13.39 -1.10 8.95
N PRO A 71 -12.76 -1.94 8.12
CA PRO A 71 -11.33 -1.81 7.79
C PRO A 71 -10.94 -0.47 7.16
N GLU A 72 -11.82 0.11 6.34
CA GLU A 72 -11.58 1.37 5.65
C GLU A 72 -11.48 2.54 6.63
N ALA A 73 -12.21 2.46 7.75
CA ALA A 73 -12.19 3.49 8.78
C ALA A 73 -10.93 3.44 9.65
N TRP A 74 -10.12 2.38 9.57
CA TRP A 74 -8.83 2.29 10.26
C TRP A 74 -7.73 3.05 9.54
N ILE A 75 -7.92 3.44 8.27
CA ILE A 75 -6.90 4.14 7.49
C ILE A 75 -6.67 5.54 8.06
N GLY A 76 -5.43 5.82 8.43
CA GLY A 76 -4.97 7.08 9.02
C GLY A 76 -4.84 7.03 10.54
N GLU A 77 -5.37 5.99 11.18
CA GLU A 77 -5.29 5.79 12.63
C GLU A 77 -3.86 5.45 13.08
N GLN A 78 -3.52 5.91 14.29
CA GLN A 78 -2.24 5.65 14.93
C GLN A 78 -2.39 4.59 16.02
N ILE A 79 -1.57 3.55 15.92
CA ILE A 79 -1.54 2.44 16.87
C ILE A 79 -0.10 2.21 17.33
N ARG A 80 0.06 1.77 18.57
CA ARG A 80 1.35 1.33 19.09
C ARG A 80 1.44 -0.19 18.95
N LEU A 81 2.52 -0.67 18.35
CA LEU A 81 2.81 -2.09 18.25
C LEU A 81 3.71 -2.48 19.41
N ALA A 82 3.40 -3.56 20.11
CA ALA A 82 4.31 -4.15 21.09
C ALA A 82 4.40 -5.66 20.90
N VAL A 83 5.58 -6.22 21.17
CA VAL A 83 5.77 -7.67 21.15
C VAL A 83 5.55 -8.20 22.55
N GLN A 84 4.58 -9.11 22.72
CA GLN A 84 4.38 -9.83 23.97
C GLN A 84 4.49 -11.33 23.72
N SER A 85 4.91 -12.04 24.76
CA SER A 85 4.96 -13.50 24.74
C SER A 85 3.64 -14.04 25.27
N ASP A 86 2.88 -14.71 24.41
CA ASP A 86 1.67 -15.45 24.80
C ASP A 86 1.94 -16.94 24.60
N ARG A 87 1.91 -17.72 25.70
CA ARG A 87 2.12 -19.19 25.70
C ARG A 87 3.35 -19.63 24.89
N ASP A 88 4.51 -19.05 25.18
CA ASP A 88 5.79 -19.28 24.50
C ASP A 88 5.85 -18.87 23.01
N GLN A 89 4.84 -18.16 22.50
CA GLN A 89 4.84 -17.61 21.16
C GLN A 89 4.90 -16.08 21.21
N LEU A 90 5.89 -15.49 20.53
CA LEU A 90 5.96 -14.04 20.38
C LEU A 90 4.88 -13.58 19.40
N ARG A 91 4.01 -12.67 19.87
CA ARG A 91 2.94 -12.07 19.08
C ARG A 91 3.02 -10.55 19.14
N ILE A 92 2.56 -9.92 18.06
CA ILE A 92 2.43 -8.46 17.99
C ILE A 92 1.06 -8.09 18.53
N HIS A 93 1.00 -7.26 19.56
CA HIS A 93 -0.24 -6.72 20.12
C HIS A 93 -0.41 -5.26 19.71
N LEU A 94 -1.67 -4.88 19.54
CA LEU A 94 -2.05 -3.53 19.15
C LEU A 94 -2.52 -2.77 20.39
N PHE A 95 -1.92 -1.59 20.61
CA PHE A 95 -2.30 -0.68 21.68
C PHE A 95 -2.71 0.67 21.11
N PRO A 96 -3.59 1.43 21.78
CA PRO A 96 -3.83 2.82 21.41
C PRO A 96 -2.53 3.63 21.55
N ALA A 97 -2.28 4.55 20.61
CA ALA A 97 -1.06 5.35 20.60
C ALA A 97 -0.94 6.34 21.79
N HIS A 98 -2.04 6.60 22.52
CA HIS A 98 -2.12 7.59 23.61
C HIS A 98 -1.52 8.96 23.23
N ILE A 99 -2.31 9.74 22.49
CA ILE A 99 -2.17 11.19 22.39
C ILE A 99 -3.53 11.77 22.85
N PRO A 100 -3.57 12.78 23.76
CA PRO A 100 -4.82 13.38 24.23
C PRO A 100 -5.63 13.97 23.06
N PRO A 101 -6.95 14.19 23.23
CA PRO A 101 -7.85 14.59 22.15
C PRO A 101 -7.56 16.03 21.75
N SER A 102 -6.63 16.22 20.84
CA SER A 102 -6.50 17.46 20.10
C SER A 102 -6.17 17.11 18.68
N GLN A 103 -7.11 17.43 17.79
CA GLN A 103 -7.04 17.27 16.35
C GLN A 103 -7.37 15.85 15.86
N ALA A 104 -8.65 15.50 15.99
CA ALA A 104 -9.39 14.98 14.84
C ALA A 104 -9.28 16.01 13.69
N THR A 105 -8.10 16.10 13.09
CA THR A 105 -7.96 16.65 11.75
C THR A 105 -8.69 15.66 10.88
N GLY A 106 -9.83 16.10 10.37
CA GLY A 106 -10.67 15.29 9.51
C GLY A 106 -9.79 14.49 8.56
N HIS A 107 -9.95 13.17 8.60
CA HIS A 107 -9.49 12.32 7.53
C HIS A 107 -10.21 12.77 6.26
N THR A 108 -9.67 13.79 5.60
CA THR A 108 -9.75 13.89 4.17
C THR A 108 -9.12 12.59 3.68
N PRO A 109 -9.89 11.69 3.03
CA PRO A 109 -9.30 10.49 2.47
C PRO A 109 -8.14 10.96 1.58
N PRO A 110 -6.98 10.27 1.60
CA PRO A 110 -5.93 10.58 0.65
C PRO A 110 -6.56 10.49 -0.74
N ILE A 111 -6.70 11.64 -1.39
CA ILE A 111 -7.14 11.70 -2.78
C ILE A 111 -6.17 10.77 -3.51
N PRO A 112 -6.65 9.68 -4.14
CA PRO A 112 -5.78 8.79 -4.88
C PRO A 112 -5.08 9.66 -5.91
N VAL A 113 -3.78 9.90 -5.69
CA VAL A 113 -2.96 10.55 -6.70
C VAL A 113 -2.99 9.58 -7.87
N PRO A 114 -3.57 9.95 -9.02
CA PRO A 114 -3.62 9.05 -10.14
C PRO A 114 -2.18 8.83 -10.60
N GLU A 115 -1.61 7.67 -10.23
CA GLU A 115 -0.28 7.19 -10.58
C GLU A 115 -0.11 6.94 -12.10
N ASN A 116 -1.06 7.45 -12.91
CA ASN A 116 -1.27 7.13 -14.31
C ASN A 116 -0.97 8.33 -15.23
N LEU A 117 -0.59 9.50 -14.70
CA LEU A 117 -0.27 10.67 -15.53
C LEU A 117 1.04 10.48 -16.32
N GLN A 118 2.07 9.87 -15.72
CA GLN A 118 3.31 9.56 -16.44
C GLN A 118 3.11 8.51 -17.52
N SER A 119 2.35 7.44 -17.23
CA SER A 119 2.01 6.40 -18.19
C SER A 119 1.19 6.94 -19.36
N SER A 120 0.24 7.85 -19.09
CA SER A 120 -0.56 8.52 -20.13
C SER A 120 0.29 9.44 -21.02
N LEU A 121 1.25 10.17 -20.44
CA LEU A 121 2.13 11.07 -21.19
C LEU A 121 3.09 10.28 -22.10
N LEU A 122 3.62 9.15 -21.61
CA LEU A 122 4.47 8.25 -22.40
C LEU A 122 3.69 7.60 -23.55
N LEU A 123 2.47 7.14 -23.30
CA LEU A 123 1.59 6.60 -24.34
C LEU A 123 1.30 7.65 -25.43
N PHE A 124 0.98 8.88 -25.03
CA PHE A 124 0.72 9.98 -25.97
C PHE A 124 1.95 10.31 -26.82
N LEU A 125 3.14 10.35 -26.20
CA LEU A 125 4.40 10.62 -26.90
C LEU A 125 4.71 9.52 -27.94
N VAL A 126 4.51 8.25 -27.57
CA VAL A 126 4.69 7.13 -28.51
C VAL A 126 3.69 7.22 -29.67
N LEU A 127 2.43 7.57 -29.40
CA LEU A 127 1.42 7.72 -30.45
C LEU A 127 1.78 8.84 -31.42
N CYS A 128 2.22 10.00 -30.92
CA CYS A 128 2.72 11.11 -31.73
C CYS A 128 3.91 10.69 -32.61
N LEU A 129 4.86 9.92 -32.05
CA LEU A 129 6.03 9.45 -32.79
C LEU A 129 5.62 8.52 -33.94
N ILE A 130 4.68 7.60 -33.70
CA ILE A 130 4.15 6.70 -34.73
C ILE A 130 3.47 7.49 -35.85
N PHE A 131 2.62 8.47 -35.49
CA PHE A 131 1.96 9.32 -36.49
C PHE A 131 2.95 10.15 -37.30
N LEU A 132 3.96 10.75 -36.67
CA LEU A 132 5.00 11.50 -37.35
C LEU A 132 5.78 10.61 -38.33
N PHE A 133 6.12 9.39 -37.90
CA PHE A 133 6.84 8.44 -38.73
C PHE A 133 6.00 7.96 -39.93
N ALA A 134 4.72 7.66 -39.71
CA ALA A 134 3.78 7.32 -40.77
C ALA A 134 3.62 8.49 -41.77
N PHE A 135 3.50 9.71 -41.25
CA PHE A 135 3.42 10.92 -42.08
C PHE A 135 4.68 11.10 -42.93
N LEU A 136 5.88 10.98 -42.35
CA LEU A 136 7.15 11.06 -43.10
C LEU A 136 7.30 9.95 -44.15
N LEU A 137 6.76 8.76 -43.90
CA LEU A 137 6.76 7.67 -44.88
C LEU A 137 5.79 7.92 -46.04
N ASP A 138 4.64 8.53 -45.77
CA ASP A 138 3.63 8.90 -46.77
C ASP A 138 4.12 10.10 -47.62
N ASP A 139 4.83 11.04 -46.99
CA ASP A 139 5.45 12.20 -47.64
C ASP A 139 6.72 11.86 -48.45
N ASN A 140 7.06 10.58 -48.63
CA ASN A 140 8.07 10.16 -49.62
C ASN A 140 7.69 10.58 -51.05
N SER A 141 6.45 10.99 -51.31
CA SER A 141 6.04 11.64 -52.56
C SER A 141 6.69 13.02 -52.76
N VAL A 142 7.11 13.72 -51.69
CA VAL A 142 7.78 15.03 -51.75
C VAL A 142 9.28 14.91 -52.10
N ILE A 143 9.93 13.82 -51.68
CA ILE A 143 11.36 13.58 -51.97
C ILE A 143 11.57 13.27 -53.46
N TRP A 144 10.61 12.62 -54.13
CA TRP A 144 10.67 12.39 -55.57
C TRP A 144 10.37 13.64 -56.42
N GLN A 145 9.64 14.64 -55.87
CA GLN A 145 9.42 15.92 -56.56
C GLN A 145 10.68 16.80 -56.60
N TRP A 146 11.62 16.63 -55.67
CA TRP A 146 12.89 17.37 -55.65
C TRP A 146 14.03 16.72 -56.44
N LEU A 147 13.96 15.41 -56.70
CA LEU A 147 14.96 14.67 -57.51
C LEU A 147 14.58 14.51 -58.99
N GLY A 148 13.40 14.98 -59.38
CA GLY A 148 12.90 14.95 -60.76
C GLY A 148 12.98 16.31 -61.47
N MET A 149 14.12 17.00 -61.40
CA MET A 149 14.42 18.17 -62.23
C MET A 149 15.87 18.13 -62.73
#